data_AF-A0A8H4IR88-F1
#
_entry.id   AF-A0A8H4IR88-F1
#
_cell.length_a   1.000
_cell.length_b   1.000
_cell.length_c   1.000
_cell.angle_alpha   90.00
_cell.angle_beta   90.00
_cell.angle_gamma   90.00
#
_symmetry.space_group_name_H-M   'P 1'
#
loop_
_entity.id
_entity.type
_entity.pdbx_description
1 polymer ?
#
loop_
_entity_poly.entity_id
_entity_poly.type
_entity_poly.pdbx_seq_one_letter_code
_entity_poly.pdbx_strand_id
1 'polypeptide(L)'
;MSFWGQSFFQNDRDLDIAYTLSQRIRVDDLLTPDDSVRLRNELDSGKPDAEFHNLSDGDFSPDADLSFWGVKTAIVVFAAAAMRHGATISDEYRKYIKAAVKSRLGMYDTAKKEMATAIDLYQNGVPLDTSGKCLDQVAEEATHPPNRFGVVGLSLLDPSLFTRINTIKDKYNACEKYDENFLRCGRCHQARYCNAECQKKA
;
A
#
# COMPACT_ATOMS: atom_id res chain seq x y z
N MET A 1 -18.49 13.84 -8.19
CA MET A 1 -17.05 13.82 -7.86
C MET A 1 -16.54 12.43 -8.15
N SER A 2 -15.67 12.30 -9.14
CA SER A 2 -15.14 11.01 -9.58
C SER A 2 -14.21 10.48 -8.50
N PHE A 3 -14.62 9.42 -7.82
CA PHE A 3 -13.78 8.70 -6.89
C PHE A 3 -12.76 7.90 -7.70
N TRP A 4 -11.50 8.32 -7.65
CA TRP A 4 -10.41 7.54 -8.21
C TRP A 4 -9.98 6.50 -7.17
N GLY A 5 -9.86 5.24 -7.60
CA GLY A 5 -9.38 4.10 -6.81
C GLY A 5 -10.22 3.62 -5.61
N GLN A 6 -9.84 2.45 -5.09
CA GLN A 6 -10.48 1.81 -3.92
C GLN A 6 -9.50 1.56 -2.76
N SER A 7 -8.21 1.78 -3.00
CA SER A 7 -7.11 1.59 -2.04
C SER A 7 -6.61 2.94 -1.51
N PHE A 8 -5.68 2.91 -0.56
CA PHE A 8 -5.09 4.12 0.03
C PHE A 8 -4.42 5.03 -0.99
N PHE A 9 -4.53 6.34 -0.78
CA PHE A 9 -3.87 7.40 -1.57
C PHE A 9 -4.23 7.40 -3.06
N GLN A 10 -5.33 6.75 -3.43
CA GLN A 10 -5.88 6.78 -4.77
C GLN A 10 -7.00 7.81 -4.94
N ASN A 11 -7.42 8.46 -3.86
CA ASN A 11 -8.42 9.53 -3.87
C ASN A 11 -7.85 10.81 -3.27
N ASP A 12 -8.37 11.94 -3.75
CA ASP A 12 -7.96 13.31 -3.36
C ASP A 12 -8.01 13.52 -1.85
N ARG A 13 -9.06 12.99 -1.20
CA ARG A 13 -9.25 13.13 0.24
C ARG A 13 -8.08 12.54 1.04
N ASP A 14 -7.60 11.36 0.68
CA ASP A 14 -6.50 10.72 1.41
C ASP A 14 -5.19 11.53 1.23
N LEU A 15 -5.02 12.21 0.10
CA LEU A 15 -3.90 13.14 -0.16
C LEU A 15 -4.03 14.40 0.69
N ASP A 16 -5.21 15.04 0.71
CA ASP A 16 -5.48 16.23 1.51
C ASP A 16 -5.25 15.97 3.00
N ILE A 17 -5.69 14.82 3.50
CA ILE A 17 -5.47 14.37 4.87
C ILE A 17 -3.96 14.25 5.14
N ALA A 18 -3.23 13.53 4.29
CA ALA A 18 -1.79 13.32 4.48
C ALA A 18 -1.00 14.64 4.44
N TYR A 19 -1.34 15.53 3.52
CA TYR A 19 -0.75 16.86 3.43
C TYR A 19 -1.03 17.69 4.68
N THR A 20 -2.29 17.76 5.11
CA THR A 20 -2.71 18.48 6.33
C THR A 20 -1.95 17.99 7.56
N LEU A 21 -1.82 16.66 7.69
CA LEU A 21 -1.09 16.06 8.82
C LEU A 21 0.40 16.36 8.75
N SER A 22 1.03 16.31 7.57
CA SER A 22 2.44 16.68 7.37
C SER A 22 2.73 18.09 7.90
N GLN A 23 1.83 19.04 7.59
CA GLN A 23 1.92 20.42 8.07
C GLN A 23 1.76 20.52 9.60
N ARG A 24 0.80 19.78 10.18
CA ARG A 24 0.54 19.80 11.64
C ARG A 24 1.72 19.29 12.44
N ILE A 25 2.33 18.18 12.03
CA ILE A 25 3.50 17.62 12.71
C ILE A 25 4.83 18.27 12.28
N ARG A 26 4.78 19.22 11.33
CA ARG A 26 5.93 19.95 10.79
C ARG A 26 7.02 19.00 10.33
N VAL A 27 6.67 18.14 9.40
CA VAL A 27 7.60 17.25 8.69
C VAL A 27 7.48 17.47 7.19
N ASP A 28 8.41 16.88 6.44
CA ASP A 28 8.34 16.80 4.98
C ASP A 28 7.03 16.14 4.50
N ASP A 29 6.70 16.27 3.22
CA ASP A 29 5.49 15.67 2.66
C ASP A 29 5.47 14.15 2.90
N LEU A 30 4.43 13.67 3.60
CA LEU A 30 4.29 12.26 3.96
C LEU A 30 4.08 11.32 2.75
N LEU A 31 3.77 11.83 1.57
CA LEU A 31 3.55 11.04 0.36
C LEU A 31 4.69 11.18 -0.63
N THR A 32 5.21 12.40 -0.79
CA THR A 32 6.30 12.72 -1.71
C THR A 32 7.40 13.52 -1.01
N PRO A 33 8.12 12.93 -0.04
CA PRO A 33 9.17 13.65 0.67
C PRO A 33 10.35 13.96 -0.25
N ASP A 34 10.96 15.13 -0.05
CA ASP A 34 12.22 15.48 -0.70
C ASP A 34 13.37 14.61 -0.16
N ASP A 35 13.34 14.28 1.14
CA ASP A 35 14.32 13.43 1.81
C ASP A 35 13.64 12.40 2.73
N SER A 36 13.52 11.16 2.23
CA SER A 36 12.88 10.05 2.95
C SER A 36 13.63 9.62 4.21
N VAL A 37 14.96 9.79 4.27
CA VAL A 37 15.77 9.45 5.45
C VAL A 37 15.57 10.49 6.53
N ARG A 38 15.55 11.77 6.16
CA ARG A 38 15.20 12.85 7.09
C ARG A 38 13.78 12.66 7.62
N LEU A 39 12.80 12.43 6.75
CA LEU A 39 11.42 12.20 7.15
C LEU A 39 11.31 11.01 8.12
N ARG A 40 11.96 9.88 7.83
CA ARG A 40 12.01 8.72 8.72
C ARG A 40 12.46 9.10 10.13
N ASN A 41 13.56 9.84 10.24
CA ASN A 41 14.12 10.27 11.53
C ASN A 41 13.17 11.22 12.27
N GLU A 42 12.48 12.11 11.55
CA GLU A 42 11.48 12.99 12.14
C GLU A 42 10.24 12.22 12.61
N LEU A 43 9.82 11.18 11.89
CA LEU A 43 8.72 10.32 12.32
C LEU A 43 9.09 9.48 13.54
N ASP A 44 10.35 9.05 13.67
CA ASP A 44 10.83 8.33 14.86
C ASP A 44 11.07 9.25 16.07
N SER A 45 11.00 10.57 15.92
CA SER A 45 11.19 11.51 17.03
C SER A 45 10.03 11.53 18.05
N GLY A 46 8.96 10.75 17.81
CA GLY A 46 7.75 10.72 18.63
C GLY A 46 6.68 11.74 18.23
N LYS A 47 6.92 12.56 17.20
CA LYS A 47 5.92 13.46 16.61
C LYS A 47 4.61 12.74 16.21
N PRO A 48 4.65 11.53 15.58
CA PRO A 48 3.42 10.83 15.21
C PRO A 48 2.59 10.37 16.40
N ASP A 49 3.24 9.88 17.46
CA ASP A 49 2.54 9.46 18.68
C ASP A 49 1.92 10.66 19.40
N ALA A 50 2.64 11.77 19.50
CA ALA A 50 2.11 13.01 20.06
C ALA A 50 0.88 13.51 19.28
N GLU A 51 0.96 13.50 17.95
CA GLU A 51 -0.19 13.88 17.13
C GLU A 51 -1.32 12.87 17.25
N PHE A 52 -1.03 11.56 17.31
CA PHE A 52 -2.06 10.55 17.55
C PHE A 52 -2.82 10.81 18.86
N HIS A 53 -2.13 11.17 19.95
CA HIS A 53 -2.76 11.54 21.21
C HIS A 53 -3.62 12.80 21.09
N ASN A 54 -3.10 13.85 20.43
CA ASN A 54 -3.89 15.06 20.14
C ASN A 54 -5.17 14.69 19.36
N LEU A 55 -5.05 13.80 18.38
CA LEU A 55 -6.14 13.34 17.55
C LEU A 55 -7.12 12.42 18.32
N SER A 56 -6.66 11.64 19.31
CA SER A 56 -7.52 10.75 20.08
C SER A 56 -8.29 11.47 21.18
N ASP A 57 -7.66 12.48 21.79
CA ASP A 57 -8.18 13.17 22.97
C ASP A 57 -9.22 14.24 22.62
N GLY A 58 -9.47 14.43 21.32
CA GLY A 58 -10.45 15.39 20.84
C GLY A 58 -9.95 16.83 20.88
N ASP A 59 -8.64 17.05 20.96
CA ASP A 59 -8.03 18.37 20.89
C ASP A 59 -7.99 18.87 19.44
N PHE A 60 -9.20 19.14 18.92
CA PHE A 60 -9.42 19.72 17.62
C PHE A 60 -10.14 21.04 17.78
N SER A 61 -9.56 22.09 17.20
CA SER A 61 -10.36 23.24 16.85
C SER A 61 -11.47 22.79 15.87
N PRO A 62 -12.73 23.19 16.06
CA PRO A 62 -13.82 22.95 15.10
C PRO A 62 -13.49 23.46 13.68
N ASP A 63 -12.59 24.43 13.58
CA ASP A 63 -12.08 24.99 12.32
C ASP A 63 -10.98 24.12 11.67
N ALA A 64 -10.62 22.98 12.28
CA ALA A 64 -9.61 22.08 11.73
C ALA A 64 -10.20 21.19 10.63
N ASP A 65 -9.60 21.26 9.44
CA ASP A 65 -9.97 20.52 8.21
C ASP A 65 -10.15 19.01 8.42
N LEU A 66 -9.48 18.43 9.43
CA LEU A 66 -9.55 17.00 9.74
C LEU A 66 -10.93 16.52 10.24
N SER A 67 -11.71 17.41 10.87
CA SER A 67 -13.05 17.07 11.36
C SER A 67 -14.02 16.76 10.20
N PHE A 68 -13.86 17.48 9.08
CA PHE A 68 -14.64 17.31 7.86
C PHE A 68 -14.47 15.91 7.25
N TRP A 69 -13.25 15.36 7.27
CA TRP A 69 -12.97 14.01 6.77
C TRP A 69 -13.22 12.88 7.79
N GLY A 70 -13.45 13.26 9.04
CA GLY A 70 -13.61 12.36 10.17
C GLY A 70 -12.25 11.94 10.76
N VAL A 71 -12.05 12.27 12.04
CA VAL A 71 -10.80 12.03 12.79
C VAL A 71 -10.30 10.60 12.68
N LYS A 72 -11.18 9.60 12.78
CA LYS A 72 -10.79 8.18 12.63
C LYS A 72 -10.23 7.86 11.25
N THR A 73 -10.79 8.46 10.20
CA THR A 73 -10.27 8.32 8.84
C THR A 73 -8.88 8.95 8.77
N ALA A 74 -8.72 10.17 9.31
CA ALA A 74 -7.45 10.87 9.33
C ALA A 74 -6.34 10.07 10.03
N ILE A 75 -6.64 9.52 11.20
CA ILE A 75 -5.75 8.65 11.97
C ILE A 75 -5.33 7.41 11.14
N VAL A 76 -6.27 6.76 10.45
CA VAL A 76 -5.95 5.57 9.65
C VAL A 76 -5.08 5.92 8.44
N VAL A 77 -5.37 7.03 7.76
CA VAL A 77 -4.55 7.53 6.63
C VAL A 77 -3.16 7.92 7.12
N PHE A 78 -3.06 8.57 8.28
CA PHE A 78 -1.79 8.94 8.89
C PHE A 78 -0.92 7.71 9.15
N ALA A 79 -1.51 6.68 9.73
CA ALA A 79 -0.83 5.42 9.99
C ALA A 79 -0.35 4.75 8.69
N ALA A 80 -1.16 4.73 7.65
CA ALA A 80 -0.76 4.21 6.34
C ALA A 80 0.46 4.96 5.78
N ALA A 81 0.48 6.30 5.88
CA ALA A 81 1.58 7.12 5.42
C ALA A 81 2.85 6.91 6.26
N ALA A 82 2.70 6.82 7.59
CA ALA A 82 3.79 6.53 8.51
C ALA A 82 4.42 5.16 8.22
N MET A 83 3.59 4.12 8.01
CA MET A 83 4.04 2.78 7.67
C MET A 83 4.84 2.74 6.36
N ARG A 84 4.42 3.52 5.35
CA ARG A 84 5.11 3.63 4.06
C ARG A 84 6.57 4.10 4.22
N HIS A 85 6.84 4.92 5.23
CA HIS A 85 8.21 5.36 5.54
C HIS A 85 8.91 4.49 6.56
N GLY A 86 8.27 3.46 7.10
CA GLY A 86 8.85 2.61 8.12
C GLY A 86 8.76 3.16 9.54
N ALA A 87 7.98 4.23 9.78
CA ALA A 87 7.70 4.85 11.08
C ALA A 87 7.59 3.89 12.28
N THR A 88 8.20 4.25 13.41
CA THR A 88 7.84 3.58 14.66
C THR A 88 6.40 3.94 15.01
N ILE A 89 5.53 2.94 15.13
CA ILE A 89 4.13 3.12 15.55
C ILE A 89 3.96 2.38 16.87
N SER A 90 3.52 3.12 17.90
CA SER A 90 3.25 2.59 19.23
C SER A 90 2.15 1.51 19.23
N ASP A 91 2.22 0.57 20.18
CA ASP A 91 1.25 -0.52 20.31
C ASP A 91 -0.17 -0.01 20.60
N GLU A 92 -0.28 1.10 21.35
CA GLU A 92 -1.53 1.78 21.60
C GLU A 92 -2.16 2.29 20.31
N TYR A 93 -1.36 2.98 19.48
CA TYR A 93 -1.80 3.46 18.19
C TYR A 93 -2.19 2.29 17.26
N ARG A 94 -1.39 1.21 17.21
CA ARG A 94 -1.73 -0.02 16.48
C ARG A 94 -3.07 -0.61 16.91
N LYS A 95 -3.32 -0.68 18.23
CA LYS A 95 -4.58 -1.19 18.78
C LYS A 95 -5.76 -0.29 18.40
N TYR A 96 -5.58 1.03 18.44
CA TYR A 96 -6.59 1.98 18.01
C TYR A 96 -6.92 1.81 16.53
N ILE A 97 -5.91 1.74 15.66
CA ILE A 97 -6.10 1.54 14.21
C ILE A 97 -6.91 0.26 13.95
N LYS A 98 -6.55 -0.85 14.60
CA LYS A 98 -7.29 -2.13 14.48
C LYS A 98 -8.75 -2.02 14.90
N ALA A 99 -9.07 -1.15 15.86
CA ALA A 99 -10.45 -0.86 16.24
C ALA A 99 -11.14 0.09 15.24
N ALA A 100 -10.43 1.11 14.76
CA ALA A 100 -10.92 2.12 13.83
C ALA A 100 -11.34 1.50 12.48
N VAL A 101 -10.54 0.59 11.92
CA VAL A 101 -10.84 -0.09 10.64
C VAL A 101 -12.10 -0.96 10.67
N LYS A 102 -12.56 -1.36 11.87
CA LYS A 102 -13.83 -2.10 12.07
C LYS A 102 -15.04 -1.17 12.16
N SER A 103 -14.83 0.14 12.25
CA SER A 103 -15.87 1.15 12.41
C SER A 103 -16.28 1.76 11.06
N ARG A 104 -17.30 2.63 11.08
CA ARG A 104 -17.68 3.41 9.90
C ARG A 104 -16.61 4.48 9.65
N LEU A 105 -15.79 4.25 8.63
CA LEU A 105 -14.81 5.21 8.12
C LEU A 105 -15.27 5.76 6.77
N GLY A 106 -14.77 6.94 6.40
CA GLY A 106 -15.03 7.53 5.08
C GLY A 106 -14.42 6.76 3.90
N MET A 107 -13.63 5.72 4.13
CA MET A 107 -12.91 4.97 3.10
C MET A 107 -13.64 3.71 2.63
N TYR A 108 -13.25 3.23 1.45
CA TYR A 108 -13.71 1.97 0.86
C TYR A 108 -13.35 0.77 1.73
N ASP A 109 -14.15 -0.30 1.64
CA ASP A 109 -13.91 -1.52 2.41
C ASP A 109 -12.64 -2.27 1.96
N THR A 110 -12.22 -2.08 0.71
CA THR A 110 -10.93 -2.59 0.21
C THR A 110 -9.78 -1.97 1.00
N ALA A 111 -9.69 -0.64 1.08
CA ALA A 111 -8.70 0.05 1.92
C ALA A 111 -8.74 -0.38 3.40
N LYS A 112 -9.93 -0.57 3.99
CA LYS A 112 -10.03 -1.05 5.37
C LYS A 112 -9.40 -2.45 5.55
N LYS A 113 -9.63 -3.36 4.61
CA LYS A 113 -9.07 -4.73 4.64
C LYS A 113 -7.56 -4.72 4.42
N GLU A 114 -7.08 -3.88 3.50
CA GLU A 114 -5.64 -3.65 3.28
C GLU A 114 -4.99 -3.15 4.56
N MET A 115 -5.57 -2.12 5.20
CA MET A 115 -5.06 -1.60 6.46
C MET A 115 -5.04 -2.64 7.58
N ALA A 116 -6.12 -3.41 7.73
CA ALA A 116 -6.21 -4.45 8.74
C ALA A 116 -5.13 -5.53 8.55
N THR A 117 -4.81 -5.86 7.30
CA THR A 117 -3.72 -6.79 6.97
C THR A 117 -2.36 -6.14 7.21
N ALA A 118 -2.19 -4.89 6.78
CA ALA A 118 -0.94 -4.16 6.92
C ALA A 118 -0.52 -4.00 8.37
N ILE A 119 -1.44 -3.59 9.25
CA ILE A 119 -1.13 -3.35 10.67
C ILE A 119 -0.72 -4.64 11.41
N ASP A 120 -1.17 -5.80 10.93
CA ASP A 120 -0.78 -7.11 11.46
C ASP A 120 0.61 -7.56 10.95
N LEU A 121 0.96 -7.19 9.72
CA LEU A 121 2.25 -7.52 9.11
C LEU A 121 3.35 -6.51 9.43
N TYR A 122 2.98 -5.30 9.82
CA TYR A 122 3.88 -4.16 9.90
C TYR A 122 4.91 -4.28 11.03
N GLN A 123 6.18 -4.10 10.69
CA GLN A 123 7.31 -4.09 11.62
C GLN A 123 7.95 -2.70 11.66
N ASN A 124 8.14 -2.13 12.85
CA ASN A 124 8.78 -0.82 13.02
C ASN A 124 10.17 -0.83 12.35
N GLY A 125 10.51 0.24 11.63
CA GLY A 125 11.76 0.35 10.89
C GLY A 125 11.74 -0.26 9.48
N VAL A 126 10.71 -1.02 9.13
CA VAL A 126 10.56 -1.62 7.79
C VAL A 126 9.47 -0.87 7.04
N PRO A 127 9.80 -0.08 5.99
CA PRO A 127 8.81 0.51 5.10
C PRO A 127 7.82 -0.54 4.59
N LEU A 128 6.52 -0.25 4.75
CA LEU A 128 5.45 -1.09 4.24
C LEU A 128 4.51 -0.22 3.42
N ASP A 129 4.52 -0.44 2.12
CA ASP A 129 3.60 0.25 1.23
C ASP A 129 2.23 -0.44 1.23
N THR A 130 1.27 0.20 1.90
CA THR A 130 -0.13 -0.24 1.89
C THR A 130 -0.90 0.26 0.67
N SER A 131 -0.25 1.05 -0.19
CA SER A 131 -0.84 1.53 -1.42
C SER A 131 -0.74 0.44 -2.51
N GLY A 132 -1.89 0.03 -3.03
CA GLY A 132 -1.93 -0.20 -4.47
C GLY A 132 -1.56 1.13 -5.16
N LYS A 133 -0.99 1.08 -6.37
CA LYS A 133 -0.54 2.22 -7.21
C LYS A 133 -1.04 3.61 -6.77
N CYS A 134 -0.14 4.57 -6.56
CA CYS A 134 -0.45 5.95 -6.15
C CYS A 134 -1.36 6.68 -7.17
N LEU A 135 -2.02 7.79 -6.79
CA LEU A 135 -2.98 8.50 -7.64
C LEU A 135 -2.42 8.88 -9.03
N ASP A 136 -1.18 9.33 -9.07
CA ASP A 136 -0.43 9.61 -10.30
C ASP A 136 -0.35 8.38 -11.21
N GLN A 137 -0.01 7.22 -10.64
CA GLN A 137 0.08 5.94 -11.35
C GLN A 137 -1.31 5.45 -11.82
N VAL A 138 -2.36 5.67 -11.02
CA VAL A 138 -3.75 5.34 -11.40
C VAL A 138 -4.24 6.25 -12.53
N ALA A 139 -3.90 7.53 -12.48
CA ALA A 139 -4.24 8.49 -13.53
C ALA A 139 -3.52 8.15 -14.85
N GLU A 140 -2.23 7.79 -14.79
CA GLU A 140 -1.46 7.35 -15.94
C GLU A 140 -2.05 6.08 -16.58
N GLU A 141 -2.47 5.10 -15.79
CA GLU A 141 -3.11 3.88 -16.30
C GLU A 141 -4.53 4.10 -16.83
N ALA A 142 -5.28 5.05 -16.27
CA ALA A 142 -6.58 5.44 -16.83
C ALA A 142 -6.42 6.07 -18.23
N THR A 143 -5.27 6.70 -18.52
CA THR A 143 -4.97 7.26 -19.84
C THR A 143 -4.43 6.25 -20.85
N HIS A 144 -3.95 5.09 -20.39
CA HIS A 144 -3.43 4.00 -21.23
C HIS A 144 -4.08 2.67 -20.83
N PRO A 145 -5.23 2.28 -21.42
CA PRO A 145 -5.98 1.12 -20.93
C PRO A 145 -5.14 -0.16 -21.05
N PRO A 146 -4.81 -0.85 -19.96
CA PRO A 146 -4.16 -2.13 -20.04
C PRO A 146 -5.19 -3.21 -20.34
N ASN A 147 -4.80 -4.17 -21.19
CA ASN A 147 -5.56 -5.38 -21.43
C ASN A 147 -5.91 -6.08 -20.10
N ARG A 148 -7.20 -6.38 -19.96
CA ARG A 148 -7.87 -7.01 -18.80
C ARG A 148 -7.09 -8.19 -18.21
N PHE A 149 -6.52 -8.06 -17.02
CA PHE A 149 -6.47 -9.13 -16.00
C PHE A 149 -6.17 -8.50 -14.63
N GLY A 150 -7.18 -8.50 -13.76
CA GLY A 150 -7.11 -7.90 -12.42
C GLY A 150 -6.20 -8.68 -11.47
N VAL A 151 -5.36 -7.95 -10.75
CA VAL A 151 -4.62 -8.44 -9.59
C VAL A 151 -4.76 -7.43 -8.46
N VAL A 152 -5.25 -7.93 -7.33
CA VAL A 152 -5.38 -7.26 -6.03
C VAL A 152 -3.97 -6.87 -5.56
N GLY A 153 -3.70 -5.58 -5.43
CA GLY A 153 -2.36 -5.04 -5.20
C GLY A 153 -1.97 -5.00 -3.73
N LEU A 154 -1.13 -5.95 -3.31
CA LEU A 154 -0.15 -5.75 -2.23
C LEU A 154 1.19 -5.44 -2.92
N SER A 155 1.69 -4.21 -2.80
CA SER A 155 2.99 -3.83 -3.37
C SER A 155 4.13 -4.40 -2.51
N LEU A 156 4.60 -5.59 -2.89
CA LEU A 156 5.76 -6.32 -2.35
C LEU A 156 7.10 -5.72 -2.84
N LEU A 157 7.34 -4.43 -2.61
CA LEU A 157 8.57 -3.75 -3.05
C LEU A 157 9.74 -3.92 -2.06
N ASP A 158 10.03 -5.16 -1.64
CA ASP A 158 11.32 -5.51 -1.04
C ASP A 158 12.08 -6.48 -1.96
N PRO A 159 13.21 -6.05 -2.58
CA PRO A 159 14.10 -6.92 -3.35
C PRO A 159 14.64 -8.12 -2.54
N SER A 160 14.66 -8.05 -1.21
CA SER A 160 15.18 -9.13 -0.35
C SER A 160 14.25 -10.35 -0.28
N LEU A 161 12.94 -10.17 -0.49
CA LEU A 161 11.96 -11.26 -0.57
C LEU A 161 12.14 -12.13 -1.83
N PHE A 162 12.72 -11.59 -2.91
CA PHE A 162 13.06 -12.37 -4.11
C PHE A 162 14.21 -13.35 -3.87
N THR A 163 15.07 -13.10 -2.90
CA THR A 163 16.21 -13.98 -2.57
C THR A 163 15.79 -15.31 -1.93
N ARG A 164 14.56 -15.41 -1.38
CA ARG A 164 14.03 -16.66 -0.82
C ARG A 164 13.21 -17.49 -1.82
N ILE A 165 12.91 -16.96 -3.01
CA ILE A 165 12.39 -17.76 -4.12
C ILE A 165 13.59 -18.17 -4.97
N ASN A 166 14.38 -19.09 -4.43
CA ASN A 166 15.41 -19.78 -5.20
C ASN A 166 14.79 -20.39 -6.46
N THR A 167 15.14 -19.81 -7.61
CA THR A 167 15.51 -20.53 -8.83
C THR A 167 14.68 -21.79 -9.13
N ILE A 168 13.48 -21.61 -9.66
CA ILE A 168 13.15 -22.40 -10.84
C ILE A 168 13.65 -21.55 -11.99
N LYS A 169 14.96 -21.69 -12.28
CA LYS A 169 15.50 -21.30 -13.58
C LYS A 169 14.49 -21.77 -14.61
N ASP A 170 14.10 -20.87 -15.51
CA ASP A 170 13.59 -21.22 -16.82
C ASP A 170 14.54 -22.24 -17.43
N LYS A 171 14.30 -23.53 -17.14
CA LYS A 171 14.91 -24.62 -17.86
C LYS A 171 14.19 -24.62 -19.18
N TYR A 172 14.76 -23.84 -20.10
CA TYR A 172 14.74 -24.02 -21.53
C TYR A 172 13.46 -24.67 -22.03
N ASN A 173 12.52 -23.83 -22.50
CA ASN A 173 11.55 -24.29 -23.48
C ASN A 173 12.36 -24.94 -24.61
N ALA A 174 12.17 -26.24 -24.82
CA ALA A 174 12.89 -27.05 -25.82
C ALA A 174 12.59 -26.65 -27.28
N CYS A 175 11.98 -25.49 -27.49
CA CYS A 175 11.69 -24.89 -28.79
C CYS A 175 11.86 -23.38 -28.61
N GLU A 176 12.92 -22.82 -29.20
CA GLU A 176 13.31 -21.40 -29.16
C GLU A 176 12.36 -20.50 -29.98
N LYS A 177 11.05 -20.75 -29.92
CA LYS A 177 10.05 -19.94 -30.63
C LYS A 177 9.13 -19.27 -29.62
N TYR A 178 9.13 -17.94 -29.66
CA TYR A 178 8.16 -17.10 -28.98
C TYR A 178 6.85 -17.16 -29.76
N ASP A 179 5.86 -17.82 -29.18
CA ASP A 179 4.49 -17.81 -29.69
C ASP A 179 3.55 -17.57 -28.50
N GLU A 180 2.50 -16.79 -28.69
CA GLU A 180 1.64 -16.33 -27.58
C GLU A 180 0.73 -17.43 -27.02
N ASN A 181 0.73 -18.62 -27.64
CA ASN A 181 -0.15 -19.74 -27.33
C ASN A 181 0.59 -20.96 -26.76
N PHE A 182 1.16 -20.83 -25.55
CA PHE A 182 1.74 -21.98 -24.84
C PHE A 182 0.66 -22.86 -24.17
N LEU A 183 0.79 -24.17 -24.36
CA LEU A 183 0.02 -25.20 -23.65
C LEU A 183 0.49 -25.32 -22.20
N ARG A 184 -0.44 -25.24 -21.25
CA ARG A 184 -0.15 -25.42 -19.82
C ARG A 184 -0.34 -26.89 -19.43
N CYS A 185 0.51 -27.39 -18.53
CA CYS A 185 0.30 -28.72 -17.95
C CYS A 185 -1.02 -28.75 -17.17
N GLY A 186 -1.96 -29.61 -17.59
CA GLY A 186 -3.27 -29.73 -16.93
C GLY A 186 -3.22 -30.31 -15.51
N ARG A 187 -2.06 -30.77 -15.04
CA ARG A 187 -1.91 -31.38 -13.70
C ARG A 187 -1.28 -30.44 -12.67
N CYS A 188 -0.23 -29.71 -13.05
CA CYS A 188 0.47 -28.80 -12.12
C CYS A 188 0.22 -27.32 -12.41
N HIS A 189 -0.31 -26.97 -13.60
CA HIS A 189 -0.54 -25.60 -14.08
C HIS A 189 0.68 -24.66 -14.06
N GLN A 190 1.85 -25.13 -13.67
CA GLN A 190 3.08 -24.35 -13.53
C GLN A 190 4.01 -24.50 -14.74
N ALA A 191 4.05 -25.69 -15.36
CA ALA A 191 4.84 -25.93 -16.57
C ALA A 191 4.08 -25.49 -17.84
N ARG A 192 4.81 -24.86 -18.78
CA ARG A 192 4.31 -24.38 -20.07
C ARG A 192 5.12 -25.02 -21.21
N TYR A 193 4.44 -25.36 -22.30
CA TYR A 193 5.02 -26.06 -23.45
C TYR A 193 4.53 -25.45 -24.75
N CYS A 194 5.37 -25.44 -25.78
CA CYS A 194 4.99 -24.92 -27.10
C CYS A 194 3.89 -25.75 -27.76
N ASN A 195 3.92 -27.07 -27.59
CA ASN A 195 2.92 -27.99 -28.14
C ASN A 195 2.82 -29.27 -27.29
N ALA A 196 1.84 -30.12 -27.61
CA ALA A 196 1.61 -31.38 -26.90
C ALA A 196 2.77 -32.39 -27.04
N GLU A 197 3.60 -32.28 -28.09
CA GLU A 197 4.78 -33.13 -28.25
C GLU A 197 5.91 -32.72 -27.29
N CYS A 198 6.15 -31.41 -27.10
CA CYS A 198 7.08 -30.89 -26.11
C CYS A 198 6.64 -31.26 -24.69
N GLN A 199 5.34 -31.24 -24.41
CA GLN A 199 4.80 -31.69 -23.13
C GLN A 199 5.00 -33.19 -22.88
N LYS A 200 4.96 -34.03 -23.93
CA LYS A 200 5.20 -35.48 -23.80
C LYS A 200 6.67 -35.84 -23.62
N LYS A 201 7.60 -34.97 -24.07
CA LYS A 201 9.05 -35.19 -23.99
C LYS A 201 9.68 -34.69 -22.68
N ALA A 202 9.00 -33.81 -21.96
CA ALA A 202 9.44 -33.22 -20.69
C ALA A 202 8.92 -34.01 -19.49
#